data_AF-A0A815XJR5-F1
#
_entry.id   AF-A0A815XJR5-F1
#
_cell.length_a   1.000
_cell.length_b   1.000
_cell.length_c   1.000
_cell.angle_alpha   90.00
_cell.angle_beta   90.00
_cell.angle_gamma   90.00
#
_symmetry.space_group_name_H-M   'P 1'
#
loop_
_entity.id
_entity.type
_entity.pdbx_description
1 polymer ?
#
loop_
_entity_poly.entity_id
_entity_poly.type
_entity_poly.pdbx_seq_one_letter_code
_entity_poly.pdbx_strand_id
1 'polypeptide(L)'
;GVNLDEDIRVWIVHTHEIHVNHHYHSQSLLTSALVYCDDYDKKIIDLFEYDISDRRTLSIFVEQKIFLNGIYQLLTFDKDDDLLIFVRFYNSRYESLLYHGHFLFSQQQSFQKCLNDIALQIKVSISPSTTFIVHQAVPTHNQTHQYELIKASSYDLSLNQVLDPCLSGVSIIIQIIDINQTNDDYPLTTVEDYFR
;
A
#
# COMPACT_ATOMS: atom_id res chain seq x y z
N GLY A 1 -30.70 1.22 2.90
CA GLY A 1 -30.02 2.34 2.23
C GLY A 1 -28.57 2.26 2.61
N VAL A 2 -27.65 2.51 1.69
CA VAL A 2 -26.22 2.63 2.02
C VAL A 2 -26.06 3.94 2.77
N ASN A 3 -25.55 3.90 4.00
CA ASN A 3 -25.14 5.11 4.70
C ASN A 3 -23.68 5.35 4.30
N LEU A 4 -23.44 6.28 3.37
CA LEU A 4 -22.13 6.44 2.72
C LEU A 4 -21.03 6.75 3.75
N ASP A 5 -21.34 7.48 4.82
CA ASP A 5 -20.37 7.83 5.87
C ASP A 5 -20.02 6.64 6.79
N GLU A 6 -20.91 5.66 6.90
CA GLU A 6 -20.69 4.50 7.74
C GLU A 6 -20.12 3.32 6.96
N ASP A 7 -20.55 3.12 5.70
CA ASP A 7 -20.33 1.90 4.91
C ASP A 7 -19.09 1.94 4.02
N ILE A 8 -18.67 3.13 3.57
CA ILE A 8 -17.54 3.30 2.66
C ILE A 8 -16.65 4.48 3.03
N ARG A 9 -15.39 4.42 2.62
CA ARG A 9 -14.49 5.59 2.63
C ARG A 9 -13.99 5.86 1.22
N VAL A 10 -14.05 7.13 0.82
CA VAL A 10 -13.70 7.58 -0.53
C VAL A 10 -12.30 8.19 -0.52
N TRP A 11 -11.45 7.68 -1.41
CA TRP A 11 -10.09 8.15 -1.59
C TRP A 11 -9.88 8.58 -3.04
N ILE A 12 -9.55 9.85 -3.26
CA ILE A 12 -9.23 10.35 -4.59
C ILE A 12 -7.84 9.88 -4.94
N VAL A 13 -7.71 9.22 -6.10
CA VAL A 13 -6.45 8.73 -6.61
C VAL A 13 -5.76 9.87 -7.34
N HIS A 14 -4.79 10.50 -6.68
CA HIS A 14 -3.95 11.51 -7.30
C HIS A 14 -2.87 10.82 -8.13
N THR A 15 -3.16 10.66 -9.42
CA THR A 15 -2.18 10.09 -10.35
C THR A 15 -1.15 11.15 -10.71
N HIS A 16 0.07 11.02 -10.18
CA HIS A 16 1.23 11.47 -10.96
C HIS A 16 1.32 10.52 -12.16
N GLU A 17 0.66 10.89 -13.26
CA GLU A 17 0.67 10.22 -14.58
C GLU A 17 0.81 8.68 -14.57
N ILE A 18 -0.20 7.95 -14.08
CA ILE A 18 -0.32 6.52 -14.38
C ILE A 18 -1.43 6.38 -15.42
N HIS A 19 -1.05 6.12 -16.68
CA HIS A 19 -1.98 5.60 -17.68
C HIS A 19 -2.26 4.14 -17.35
N VAL A 20 -3.42 3.85 -16.77
CA VAL A 20 -3.91 2.49 -16.64
C VAL A 20 -4.68 2.16 -17.92
N ASN A 21 -3.99 1.55 -18.90
CA ASN A 21 -4.72 0.78 -19.89
C ASN A 21 -5.33 -0.42 -19.15
N HIS A 22 -6.67 -0.43 -19.07
CA HIS A 22 -7.46 -1.61 -18.72
C HIS A 22 -6.84 -2.81 -19.43
N HIS A 23 -6.37 -3.82 -18.70
CA HIS A 23 -6.22 -5.24 -19.09
C HIS A 23 -5.46 -6.06 -18.01
N TYR A 24 -4.95 -5.46 -16.92
CA TYR A 24 -4.40 -6.20 -15.76
C TYR A 24 -4.87 -5.58 -14.42
N HIS A 25 -5.93 -6.14 -13.84
CA HIS A 25 -6.63 -5.59 -12.66
C HIS A 25 -5.86 -5.66 -11.32
N SER A 26 -4.68 -6.28 -11.25
CA SER A 26 -3.90 -6.44 -10.01
C SER A 26 -2.55 -5.71 -9.99
N GLN A 27 -2.09 -5.17 -11.13
CA GLN A 27 -0.77 -4.53 -11.26
C GLN A 27 -0.82 -2.99 -11.34
N SER A 28 -2.02 -2.40 -11.49
CA SER A 28 -2.17 -0.98 -11.86
C SER A 28 -2.11 0.02 -10.71
N LEU A 29 -1.96 -0.42 -9.45
CA LEU A 29 -1.88 0.46 -8.27
C LEU A 29 -0.74 0.00 -7.36
N LEU A 30 0.45 -0.19 -7.93
CA LEU A 30 1.63 -0.44 -7.11
C LEU A 30 1.89 0.73 -6.17
N THR A 31 1.54 1.97 -6.52
CA THR A 31 1.48 3.11 -5.59
C THR A 31 0.52 4.14 -6.15
N SER A 32 -0.17 4.90 -5.31
CA SER A 32 -0.87 6.13 -5.71
C SER A 32 -0.90 7.09 -4.55
N ALA A 33 -0.70 8.38 -4.78
CA ALA A 33 -1.04 9.34 -3.74
C ALA A 33 -2.56 9.33 -3.58
N LEU A 34 -3.05 8.98 -2.40
CA LEU A 34 -4.46 8.97 -2.08
C LEU A 34 -4.79 10.17 -1.22
N VAL A 35 -5.79 10.93 -1.62
CA VAL A 35 -6.34 12.03 -0.83
C VAL A 35 -7.67 11.58 -0.26
N TYR A 36 -7.77 11.60 1.07
CA TYR A 36 -9.03 11.31 1.74
C TYR A 36 -10.05 12.42 1.43
N CYS A 37 -11.25 12.02 1.00
CA CYS A 37 -12.36 12.93 0.74
C CYS A 37 -13.36 12.83 1.91
N ASP A 38 -13.35 13.82 2.80
CA ASP A 38 -14.29 13.94 3.92
C ASP A 38 -15.46 14.91 3.64
N ASP A 39 -15.38 15.67 2.56
CA ASP A 39 -16.42 16.62 2.14
C ASP A 39 -17.32 16.01 1.07
N TYR A 40 -18.32 15.26 1.52
CA TYR A 40 -19.31 14.60 0.64
C TYR A 40 -20.32 15.57 0.01
N ASP A 41 -20.36 16.83 0.45
CA ASP A 41 -21.22 17.88 -0.10
C ASP A 41 -20.55 18.63 -1.28
N LYS A 42 -19.24 18.49 -1.46
CA LYS A 42 -18.54 19.00 -2.65
C LYS A 42 -19.13 18.44 -3.93
N LYS A 43 -19.23 19.30 -4.94
CA LYS A 43 -19.60 18.82 -6.27
C LYS A 43 -18.44 17.99 -6.83
N ILE A 44 -18.78 16.96 -7.60
CA ILE A 44 -17.78 16.11 -8.27
C ILE A 44 -16.79 16.95 -9.09
N ILE A 45 -17.23 18.06 -9.69
CA ILE A 45 -16.34 18.97 -10.45
C ILE A 45 -15.27 19.61 -9.57
N ASP A 46 -15.59 19.90 -8.31
CA ASP A 46 -14.65 20.50 -7.37
C ASP A 46 -13.61 19.45 -6.91
N LEU A 47 -13.95 18.15 -6.95
CA LEU A 47 -13.01 17.07 -6.62
C LEU A 47 -11.88 16.92 -7.66
N PHE A 48 -12.04 17.48 -8.87
CA PHE A 48 -10.94 17.57 -9.83
C PHE A 48 -9.85 18.55 -9.37
N GLU A 49 -10.07 19.39 -8.35
CA GLU A 49 -8.99 20.18 -7.74
C GLU A 49 -7.88 19.30 -7.15
N TYR A 50 -8.25 18.09 -6.73
CA TYR A 50 -7.32 17.08 -6.23
C TYR A 50 -6.65 16.29 -7.35
N ASP A 51 -7.07 16.47 -8.61
CA ASP A 51 -6.43 15.89 -9.80
C ASP A 51 -5.69 16.98 -10.58
N ILE A 52 -4.38 17.06 -10.39
CA ILE A 52 -3.52 18.06 -11.06
C ILE A 52 -3.31 17.71 -12.54
N SER A 53 -3.67 16.49 -12.95
CA SER A 53 -3.59 16.11 -14.35
C SER A 53 -4.76 16.72 -15.11
N ASP A 54 -4.52 17.24 -16.32
CA ASP A 54 -5.52 17.85 -17.23
C ASP A 54 -6.53 16.80 -17.77
N ARG A 55 -6.87 15.80 -16.95
CA ARG A 55 -7.68 14.64 -17.26
C ARG A 55 -9.14 14.95 -16.97
N ARG A 56 -10.01 14.59 -17.92
CA ARG A 56 -11.47 14.58 -17.74
C ARG A 56 -11.96 13.33 -16.99
N THR A 57 -11.09 12.64 -16.26
CA THR A 57 -11.37 11.34 -15.65
C THR A 57 -10.88 11.30 -14.21
N LEU A 58 -11.82 11.31 -13.28
CA LEU A 58 -11.55 11.17 -11.84
C LEU A 58 -11.43 9.68 -11.49
N SER A 59 -10.29 9.30 -10.90
CA SER A 59 -10.06 7.96 -10.37
C SER A 59 -10.29 7.93 -8.86
N ILE A 60 -11.07 6.97 -8.37
CA ILE A 60 -11.46 6.86 -6.97
C ILE A 60 -11.17 5.45 -6.47
N PHE A 61 -10.49 5.35 -5.33
CA PHE A 61 -10.39 4.13 -4.54
C PHE A 61 -11.47 4.15 -3.46
N VAL A 62 -12.33 3.13 -3.46
CA VAL A 62 -13.45 3.01 -2.51
C VAL A 62 -13.11 1.90 -1.52
N GLU A 63 -12.85 2.28 -0.27
CA GLU A 63 -12.69 1.36 0.84
C GLU A 63 -14.06 0.96 1.38
N GLN A 64 -14.23 -0.32 1.70
CA GLN A 64 -15.48 -0.89 2.19
C GLN A 64 -15.29 -1.50 3.58
N LYS A 65 -16.38 -1.64 4.34
CA LYS A 65 -16.39 -2.35 5.62
C LYS A 65 -15.76 -3.74 5.52
N ILE A 66 -14.96 -4.08 6.52
CA ILE A 66 -14.44 -5.42 6.74
C ILE A 66 -15.12 -6.05 7.95
N PHE A 67 -15.19 -7.38 7.96
CA PHE A 67 -15.67 -8.12 9.13
C PHE A 67 -14.52 -8.31 10.12
N LEU A 68 -14.56 -7.59 11.23
CA LEU A 68 -13.54 -7.62 12.27
C LEU A 68 -14.20 -7.79 13.64
N ASN A 69 -13.73 -8.76 14.42
CA ASN A 69 -14.24 -9.05 15.78
C ASN A 69 -15.77 -9.27 15.86
N GLY A 70 -16.38 -9.83 14.81
CA GLY A 70 -17.83 -10.12 14.80
C GLY A 70 -18.72 -9.01 14.24
N ILE A 71 -18.14 -7.87 13.81
CA ILE A 71 -18.89 -6.70 13.36
C ILE A 71 -18.34 -6.23 12.00
N TYR A 72 -19.23 -5.81 11.09
CA TYR A 72 -18.85 -5.12 9.85
C TYR A 72 -18.61 -3.64 10.14
N GLN A 73 -17.37 -3.19 9.96
CA GLN A 73 -16.97 -1.80 10.20
C GLN A 73 -15.85 -1.37 9.27
N LEU A 74 -15.75 -0.07 9.02
CA LEU A 74 -14.54 0.53 8.45
C LEU A 74 -13.46 0.55 9.52
N LEU A 75 -12.19 0.46 9.09
CA LEU A 75 -11.07 0.65 9.99
C LEU A 75 -11.08 2.08 10.54
N THR A 76 -10.77 2.27 11.82
CA THR A 76 -10.64 3.61 12.43
C THR A 76 -9.53 4.38 11.71
N PHE A 77 -9.77 5.66 11.44
CA PHE A 77 -8.87 6.52 10.67
C PHE A 77 -8.89 7.93 11.23
N ASP A 78 -7.72 8.43 11.63
CA ASP A 78 -7.46 9.83 11.92
C ASP A 78 -6.85 10.49 10.68
N LYS A 79 -7.57 11.41 10.04
CA LYS A 79 -7.10 12.06 8.80
C LYS A 79 -5.84 12.91 8.97
N ASP A 80 -5.52 13.31 10.19
CA ASP A 80 -4.39 14.20 10.48
C ASP A 80 -3.10 13.42 10.79
N ASP A 81 -3.21 12.17 11.25
CA ASP A 81 -2.06 11.36 11.70
C ASP A 81 -1.94 9.99 11.00
N ASP A 82 -3.04 9.40 10.55
CA ASP A 82 -3.02 8.07 9.91
C ASP A 82 -2.77 8.12 8.40
N LEU A 83 -2.17 7.04 7.90
CA LEU A 83 -1.95 6.78 6.48
C LEU A 83 -2.56 5.45 6.07
N LEU A 84 -3.10 5.40 4.86
CA LEU A 84 -3.44 4.16 4.19
C LEU A 84 -2.20 3.60 3.48
N ILE A 85 -1.77 2.39 3.86
CA ILE A 85 -0.61 1.72 3.27
C ILE A 85 -1.06 0.44 2.56
N PHE A 86 -0.73 0.30 1.28
CA PHE A 86 -0.91 -0.94 0.53
C PHE A 86 0.23 -1.91 0.85
N VAL A 87 -0.10 -3.19 1.07
CA VAL A 87 0.89 -4.21 1.44
C VAL A 87 0.94 -5.31 0.40
N ARG A 88 2.16 -5.63 -0.04
CA ARG A 88 2.44 -6.74 -0.94
C ARG A 88 3.50 -7.64 -0.36
N PHE A 89 3.36 -8.94 -0.56
CA PHE A 89 4.39 -9.91 -0.23
C PHE A 89 5.06 -10.38 -1.51
N TYR A 90 6.39 -10.30 -1.55
CA TYR A 90 7.16 -10.88 -2.62
C TYR A 90 7.52 -12.33 -2.28
N ASN A 91 7.12 -13.23 -3.17
CA ASN A 91 7.47 -14.64 -3.10
C ASN A 91 8.55 -14.94 -4.15
N SER A 92 9.80 -15.08 -3.68
CA SER A 92 10.96 -15.37 -4.54
C SER A 92 10.84 -16.72 -5.24
N ARG A 93 10.28 -17.74 -4.58
CA ARG A 93 10.11 -19.09 -5.16
C ARG A 93 9.24 -19.08 -6.42
N TYR A 94 8.22 -18.23 -6.45
CA TYR A 94 7.27 -18.13 -7.57
C TYR A 94 7.43 -16.85 -8.37
N GLU A 95 8.43 -16.02 -8.07
CA GLU A 95 8.67 -14.71 -8.68
C GLU A 95 7.37 -13.90 -8.81
N SER A 96 6.65 -13.74 -7.71
CA SER A 96 5.32 -13.13 -7.73
C SER A 96 5.09 -12.19 -6.57
N LEU A 97 4.33 -11.12 -6.84
CA LEU A 97 3.81 -10.19 -5.85
C LEU A 97 2.37 -10.56 -5.49
N LEU A 98 2.13 -10.81 -4.22
CA LEU A 98 0.81 -11.09 -3.67
C LEU A 98 0.28 -9.85 -2.96
N TYR A 99 -0.88 -9.36 -3.37
CA TYR A 99 -1.53 -8.22 -2.71
C TYR A 99 -2.27 -8.69 -1.46
N HIS A 100 -1.95 -8.08 -0.32
CA HIS A 100 -2.51 -8.43 1.00
C HIS A 100 -3.43 -7.35 1.56
N GLY A 101 -3.96 -6.48 0.69
CA GLY A 101 -4.87 -5.41 1.10
C GLY A 101 -4.13 -4.15 1.55
N HIS A 102 -4.83 -3.35 2.34
CA HIS A 102 -4.34 -2.12 2.92
C HIS A 102 -4.48 -2.11 4.45
N PHE A 103 -3.69 -1.26 5.08
CA PHE A 103 -3.65 -1.05 6.52
C PHE A 103 -3.68 0.44 6.80
N LEU A 104 -4.22 0.82 7.97
CA LEU A 104 -4.20 2.18 8.46
C LEU A 104 -3.24 2.26 9.64
N PHE A 105 -2.25 3.14 9.55
CA PHE A 105 -1.24 3.33 10.58
C PHE A 105 -0.97 4.80 10.81
N SER A 106 -0.79 5.18 12.07
CA SER A 106 -0.27 6.48 12.47
C SER A 106 1.14 6.68 11.90
N GLN A 107 1.41 7.87 11.39
CA GLN A 107 2.73 8.31 10.92
C GLN A 107 3.81 8.19 11.99
N GLN A 108 3.43 8.30 13.26
CA GLN A 108 4.32 8.20 14.41
C GLN A 108 4.54 6.75 14.87
N GLN A 109 3.78 5.79 14.34
CA GLN A 109 3.95 4.39 14.70
C GLN A 109 5.33 3.87 14.27
N SER A 110 6.00 3.14 15.18
CA SER A 110 7.25 2.43 14.88
C SER A 110 7.04 1.45 13.72
N PHE A 111 7.96 1.46 12.76
CA PHE A 111 7.84 0.62 11.57
C PHE A 111 7.86 -0.87 11.90
N GLN A 112 8.67 -1.30 12.87
CA GLN A 112 8.68 -2.68 13.38
C GLN A 112 7.31 -3.10 13.91
N LYS A 113 6.60 -2.20 14.61
CA LYS A 113 5.25 -2.47 15.11
C LYS A 113 4.27 -2.65 13.94
N CYS A 114 4.32 -1.79 12.92
CA CYS A 114 3.51 -1.95 11.71
C CYS A 114 3.72 -3.32 11.04
N LEU A 115 4.98 -3.77 10.91
CA LEU A 115 5.29 -5.07 10.33
C LEU A 115 4.73 -6.23 11.16
N ASN A 116 4.79 -6.13 12.49
CA ASN A 116 4.20 -7.12 13.40
C ASN A 116 2.67 -7.16 13.30
N ASP A 117 2.02 -6.00 13.17
CA ASP A 117 0.56 -5.91 13.02
C ASP A 117 0.11 -6.50 11.66
N ILE A 118 0.84 -6.17 10.58
CA ILE A 118 0.64 -6.76 9.24
C ILE A 118 0.73 -8.27 9.33
N ALA A 119 1.86 -8.78 9.85
CA ALA A 119 2.17 -10.18 10.05
C ALA A 119 1.04 -10.96 10.76
N LEU A 120 0.54 -10.39 11.86
CA LEU A 120 -0.52 -10.98 12.66
C LEU A 120 -1.82 -11.08 11.87
N GLN A 121 -2.19 -10.02 11.15
CA GLN A 121 -3.45 -9.95 10.42
C GLN A 121 -3.49 -10.88 9.20
N ILE A 122 -2.38 -11.00 8.48
CA ILE A 122 -2.27 -11.88 7.30
C ILE A 122 -2.03 -13.36 7.67
N LYS A 123 -1.88 -13.66 8.96
CA LYS A 123 -1.60 -15.01 9.48
C LYS A 123 -0.35 -15.65 8.86
N VAL A 124 0.67 -14.86 8.53
CA VAL A 124 1.96 -15.41 8.14
C VAL A 124 2.63 -15.87 9.43
N SER A 125 2.91 -17.18 9.50
CA SER A 125 3.66 -17.79 10.61
C SER A 125 5.09 -17.28 10.58
N ILE A 126 5.31 -16.17 11.26
CA ILE A 126 6.61 -15.52 11.36
C ILE A 126 7.31 -16.14 12.55
N SER A 127 8.32 -16.96 12.25
CA SER A 127 9.25 -17.39 13.27
C SER A 127 9.89 -16.12 13.87
N PRO A 128 10.21 -16.09 15.17
CA PRO A 128 11.00 -15.01 15.75
C PRO A 128 12.34 -14.77 15.04
N SER A 129 12.83 -15.74 14.27
CA SER A 129 14.05 -15.67 13.46
C SER A 129 13.83 -15.19 12.01
N THR A 130 12.59 -14.99 11.59
CA THR A 130 12.27 -14.58 10.22
C THR A 130 12.73 -13.14 10.00
N THR A 131 13.59 -12.93 9.00
CA THR A 131 14.10 -11.60 8.66
C THR A 131 13.27 -11.04 7.51
N PHE A 132 12.82 -9.80 7.63
CA PHE A 132 12.15 -9.08 6.55
C PHE A 132 13.13 -8.16 5.84
N ILE A 133 13.01 -8.11 4.52
CA ILE A 133 13.45 -6.97 3.73
C ILE A 133 12.18 -6.26 3.27
N VAL A 134 12.12 -4.95 3.53
CA VAL A 134 10.99 -4.14 3.13
C VAL A 134 11.46 -3.03 2.20
N HIS A 135 10.77 -2.89 1.08
CA HIS A 135 10.95 -1.79 0.14
C HIS A 135 9.65 -1.01 0.00
N GLN A 136 9.75 0.30 -0.09
CA GLN A 136 8.68 1.13 -0.63
C GLN A 136 8.81 1.17 -2.14
N ALA A 137 7.73 0.88 -2.85
CA ALA A 137 7.66 1.16 -4.28
C ALA A 137 7.26 2.62 -4.49
N VAL A 138 8.00 3.35 -5.32
CA VAL A 138 7.73 4.74 -5.71
C VAL A 138 7.73 4.81 -7.23
N PRO A 139 6.73 5.44 -7.89
CA PRO A 139 6.72 5.55 -9.35
C PRO A 139 7.90 6.42 -9.81
N THR A 140 8.61 6.00 -10.85
CA THR A 140 9.62 6.87 -11.44
C THR A 140 8.97 7.99 -12.25
N HIS A 141 9.54 9.20 -12.20
CA HIS A 141 9.02 10.33 -12.94
C HIS A 141 9.00 10.02 -14.46
N ASN A 142 7.84 10.22 -15.09
CA ASN A 142 7.62 10.18 -16.55
C ASN A 142 7.60 8.80 -17.22
N GLN A 143 7.49 7.68 -16.48
CA GLN A 143 7.42 6.34 -17.07
C GLN A 143 6.30 5.51 -16.47
N THR A 144 5.42 5.02 -17.34
CA THR A 144 4.36 4.09 -16.95
C THR A 144 4.96 2.74 -16.61
N HIS A 145 4.57 2.17 -15.46
CA HIS A 145 4.98 0.85 -14.97
C HIS A 145 6.45 0.72 -14.53
N GLN A 146 7.19 1.81 -14.35
CA GLN A 146 8.49 1.79 -13.70
C GLN A 146 8.42 2.31 -12.27
N TYR A 147 9.04 1.58 -11.35
CA TYR A 147 9.06 1.89 -9.93
C TYR A 147 10.48 1.84 -9.42
N GLU A 148 10.86 2.85 -8.66
CA GLU A 148 12.03 2.81 -7.80
C GLU A 148 11.66 2.09 -6.50
N LEU A 149 12.54 1.21 -6.04
CA LEU A 149 12.38 0.52 -4.77
C LEU A 149 13.29 1.16 -3.73
N ILE A 150 12.70 1.86 -2.77
CA ILE A 150 13.42 2.47 -1.65
C ILE A 150 13.42 1.46 -0.50
N LYS A 151 14.58 0.88 -0.22
CA LYS A 151 14.74 -0.04 0.90
C LYS A 151 14.58 0.72 2.22
N ALA A 152 13.82 0.14 3.15
CA ALA A 152 13.66 0.71 4.49
C ALA A 152 15.01 0.88 5.19
N SER A 153 15.27 2.09 5.69
CA SER A 153 16.53 2.48 6.31
C SER A 153 16.72 1.89 7.71
N SER A 154 15.63 1.74 8.47
CA SER A 154 15.59 1.17 9.81
C SER A 154 14.17 0.70 10.15
N TYR A 155 14.05 -0.31 11.00
CA TYR A 155 12.77 -0.77 11.54
C TYR A 155 12.42 -0.14 12.89
N ASP A 156 13.41 0.47 13.56
CA ASP A 156 13.24 1.08 14.90
C ASP A 156 12.67 2.51 14.82
N LEU A 157 12.69 3.12 13.64
CA LEU A 157 12.18 4.47 13.39
C LEU A 157 10.66 4.47 13.14
N SER A 158 10.04 5.66 13.19
CA SER A 158 8.62 5.83 12.85
C SER A 158 8.39 5.79 11.33
N LEU A 159 7.15 5.54 10.91
CA LEU A 159 6.77 5.48 9.49
C LEU A 159 7.19 6.73 8.70
N ASN A 160 6.98 7.92 9.26
CA ASN A 160 7.38 9.19 8.62
C ASN A 160 8.90 9.41 8.50
N GLN A 161 9.71 8.65 9.23
CA GLN A 161 11.17 8.69 9.13
C GLN A 161 11.72 7.63 8.17
N VAL A 162 10.94 6.59 7.86
CA VAL A 162 11.36 5.46 7.02
C VAL A 162 10.82 5.58 5.59
N LEU A 163 9.58 6.05 5.43
CA LEU A 163 8.92 6.17 4.13
C LEU A 163 9.23 7.53 3.49
N ASP A 164 9.55 7.50 2.20
CA ASP A 164 9.85 8.69 1.40
C ASP A 164 9.27 8.55 -0.03
N PRO A 165 8.17 9.26 -0.37
CA PRO A 165 7.38 10.12 0.50
C PRO A 165 6.49 9.31 1.47
N CYS A 166 6.20 9.87 2.65
CA CYS A 166 5.27 9.29 3.62
C CYS A 166 3.83 9.81 3.40
N LEU A 167 3.08 9.15 2.52
CA LEU A 167 1.74 9.58 2.09
C LEU A 167 0.76 8.39 2.05
N SER A 168 -0.55 8.67 2.06
CA SER A 168 -1.55 7.62 1.85
C SER A 168 -1.48 7.06 0.43
N GLY A 169 -1.65 5.74 0.31
CA GLY A 169 -1.56 4.95 -0.90
C GLY A 169 -0.14 4.58 -1.35
N VAL A 170 0.86 4.83 -0.50
CA VAL A 170 2.18 4.19 -0.62
C VAL A 170 2.03 2.68 -0.56
N SER A 171 2.90 1.96 -1.28
CA SER A 171 2.99 0.51 -1.16
C SER A 171 4.31 0.09 -0.58
N ILE A 172 4.22 -0.75 0.45
CA ILE A 172 5.36 -1.49 0.96
C ILE A 172 5.32 -2.91 0.40
N ILE A 173 6.50 -3.41 0.03
CA ILE A 173 6.72 -4.74 -0.47
C ILE A 173 7.60 -5.45 0.54
N ILE A 174 7.06 -6.51 1.12
CA ILE A 174 7.72 -7.31 2.15
C ILE A 174 8.25 -8.58 1.49
N GLN A 175 9.56 -8.72 1.49
CA GLN A 175 10.26 -9.95 1.14
C GLN A 175 10.65 -10.68 2.43
N ILE A 176 10.23 -11.92 2.56
CA ILE A 176 10.60 -12.79 3.67
C ILE A 176 11.92 -13.49 3.31
N ILE A 177 12.95 -13.29 4.12
CA ILE A 177 14.13 -14.15 4.10
C ILE A 177 13.93 -15.25 5.14
N ASP A 178 13.54 -16.42 4.66
CA ASP A 178 13.55 -17.62 5.48
C ASP A 178 14.88 -18.35 5.26
N ILE A 179 15.69 -18.44 6.32
CA ILE A 179 16.97 -19.16 6.32
C ILE A 179 16.75 -20.66 6.01
N ASN A 180 15.53 -21.19 6.22
CA ASN A 180 15.19 -22.57 5.87
C ASN A 180 14.62 -22.74 4.45
N GLN A 181 14.40 -21.64 3.71
CA GLN A 181 14.03 -21.68 2.28
C GLN A 181 15.25 -21.70 1.36
N THR A 182 16.46 -21.77 1.90
CA THR A 182 17.68 -22.09 1.16
C THR A 182 17.67 -23.58 0.76
N ASN A 183 16.71 -23.99 -0.05
CA ASN A 183 16.90 -25.16 -0.88
C ASN A 183 17.77 -24.73 -2.05
N ASP A 184 18.90 -25.44 -2.26
CA ASP A 184 19.86 -25.17 -3.33
C ASP A 184 19.25 -25.13 -4.75
N ASP A 185 18.04 -25.65 -4.92
CA ASP A 185 17.32 -25.74 -6.20
C ASP A 185 16.61 -24.45 -6.63
N TYR A 186 16.45 -23.45 -5.76
CA TYR A 186 15.77 -22.20 -6.10
C TYR A 186 16.70 -20.99 -5.96
N PRO A 187 17.07 -20.32 -7.07
CA PRO A 187 17.77 -19.05 -6.96
C PRO A 187 16.87 -18.05 -6.23
N LEU A 188 17.38 -17.49 -5.13
CA LEU A 188 16.72 -16.41 -4.40
C LEU A 188 16.77 -15.14 -5.24
N THR A 189 15.87 -14.99 -6.20
CA THR A 189 15.62 -13.71 -6.86
C THR A 189 15.18 -12.70 -5.82
N THR A 190 15.79 -11.52 -5.84
CA THR A 190 15.38 -10.44 -4.94
C THR A 190 14.19 -9.70 -5.52
N VAL A 191 13.45 -8.97 -4.67
CA VAL A 191 12.39 -8.08 -5.17
C VAL A 191 12.96 -7.03 -6.13
N GLU A 192 14.20 -6.57 -5.92
CA GLU A 192 14.88 -5.65 -6.83
C GLU A 192 15.13 -6.26 -8.21
N ASP A 193 15.47 -7.56 -8.27
CA ASP A 193 15.61 -8.28 -9.54
C ASP A 193 14.26 -8.51 -10.22
N TYR A 194 13.18 -8.69 -9.46
CA TYR A 194 11.83 -8.85 -10.02
C TYR A 194 11.32 -7.57 -10.71
N PHE A 195 11.67 -6.39 -10.19
CA PHE A 195 11.26 -5.11 -10.78
C PHE A 195 12.18 -4.63 -11.92
N ARG A 196 13.37 -5.22 -12.06
CA ARG A 196 14.33 -4.89 -13.12
C ARG A 196 14.01 -5.65 -14.42
#